data_AF-G2R839-F1
#
_entry.id   AF-G2R839-F1
#
_cell.length_a   1.000
_cell.length_b   1.000
_cell.length_c   1.000
_cell.angle_alpha   90.00
_cell.angle_beta   90.00
_cell.angle_gamma   90.00
#
_symmetry.space_group_name_H-M   'P 1'
#
loop_
_entity.id
_entity.type
_entity.pdbx_description
1 polymer ?
#
loop_
_entity_poly.entity_id
_entity_poly.type
_entity_poly.pdbx_seq_one_letter_code
_entity_poly.pdbx_strand_id
1 'polypeptide(L)'
;TPPSTPPKSRSRLVSPRKLPRIPMTPHRPSSDMFWSQDFVDDWNDEHSPRKQLFPDAAASRSKSPTKQGPERRPEIATAVKRQSDREAKRAFEKSKHELAEKFLHELDTVITKGKMAKLTASTGGVRLVWSNKLKTTAGRAHWKGERLRAAVPEGATPTDANSSSTTDNKPRCRHHASIELAEKIIDDEDRLVNVIAHEFCHLANFMISGVTSNAQAHGREFKAWAAQVSRAFADRGVRVTTKHSYRINFKYVWRCAACGLLYNRHSKSIDPSRHRCGVCRGELAQIKPAPAKNKKKKTEEGEPAKLSGYQEFVKEQMRLLKEENPRSPQKEIMKMAASRW
;
A
#
# COMPACT_ATOMS: atom_id res chain seq x y z
N THR A 1 57.00 -65.42 3.91
CA THR A 1 55.55 -65.09 4.00
C THR A 1 55.40 -63.75 4.69
N PRO A 2 55.18 -62.64 3.96
CA PRO A 2 55.02 -61.33 4.58
C PRO A 2 53.54 -60.89 4.65
N PRO A 3 53.21 -59.96 5.57
CA PRO A 3 52.00 -60.02 6.38
C PRO A 3 50.86 -59.12 5.89
N SER A 4 49.65 -59.46 6.33
CA SER A 4 48.38 -58.83 5.97
C SER A 4 48.11 -57.55 6.76
N THR A 5 47.73 -56.48 6.05
CA THR A 5 47.31 -55.19 6.59
C THR A 5 45.84 -55.21 7.07
N PRO A 6 45.48 -54.56 8.19
CA PRO A 6 44.12 -54.55 8.72
C PRO A 6 43.20 -53.56 7.99
N PRO A 7 41.88 -53.82 7.90
CA PRO A 7 40.94 -52.95 7.20
C PRO A 7 40.60 -51.71 8.03
N LYS A 8 40.83 -50.53 7.46
CA LYS A 8 40.37 -49.25 8.04
C LYS A 8 38.86 -49.11 7.85
N SER A 9 38.13 -49.08 8.97
CA SER A 9 36.74 -48.67 9.00
C SER A 9 36.61 -47.19 8.59
N ARG A 10 35.69 -46.90 7.68
CA ARG A 10 35.18 -45.55 7.44
C ARG A 10 33.66 -45.68 7.37
N SER A 11 32.96 -45.09 8.34
CA SER A 11 31.52 -44.86 8.21
C SER A 11 31.30 -44.01 6.96
N ARG A 12 30.83 -44.63 5.87
CA ARG A 12 30.42 -43.90 4.68
C ARG A 12 29.08 -43.24 5.01
N LEU A 13 29.09 -41.92 5.19
CA LEU A 13 27.91 -41.12 4.94
C LEU A 13 27.40 -41.47 3.54
N VAL A 14 26.17 -41.99 3.46
CA VAL A 14 25.53 -42.30 2.18
C VAL A 14 25.18 -40.96 1.54
N SER A 15 25.86 -40.64 0.43
CA SER A 15 25.57 -39.45 -0.37
C SER A 15 24.14 -39.53 -0.91
N PRO A 16 23.32 -38.45 -0.82
CA PRO A 16 21.99 -38.42 -1.42
C PRO A 16 22.10 -38.76 -2.91
N ARG A 17 21.26 -39.69 -3.40
CA ARG A 17 21.24 -40.07 -4.81
C ARG A 17 21.14 -38.81 -5.67
N LYS A 18 22.07 -38.63 -6.61
CA LYS A 18 22.08 -37.49 -7.51
C LYS A 18 20.78 -37.48 -8.31
N LEU A 19 20.07 -36.34 -8.28
CA LEU A 19 18.92 -36.10 -9.14
C LEU A 19 19.35 -36.19 -10.61
N PRO A 20 18.48 -36.67 -11.52
CA PRO A 20 18.83 -36.82 -12.92
C PRO A 20 19.29 -35.47 -13.51
N ARG A 21 20.35 -35.53 -14.32
CA ARG A 21 21.01 -34.35 -14.88
C ARG A 21 20.16 -33.81 -16.02
N ILE A 22 19.91 -32.50 -16.01
CA ILE A 22 19.25 -31.76 -17.11
C ILE A 22 20.01 -32.10 -18.41
N PRO A 23 19.35 -32.61 -19.47
CA PRO A 23 19.99 -32.93 -20.74
C PRO A 23 20.57 -31.67 -21.39
N MET A 24 21.58 -31.83 -22.24
CA MET A 24 22.15 -30.70 -23.00
C MET A 24 21.16 -30.24 -24.07
N THR A 25 21.07 -28.94 -24.29
CA THR A 25 20.21 -28.37 -25.33
C THR A 25 20.63 -28.91 -26.72
N PRO A 26 19.68 -29.17 -27.63
CA PRO A 26 19.97 -29.75 -28.95
C PRO A 26 20.64 -28.75 -29.90
N HIS A 27 20.68 -27.47 -29.54
CA HIS A 27 21.35 -26.43 -30.31
C HIS A 27 22.83 -26.36 -29.95
N ARG A 28 23.68 -26.16 -30.97
CA ARG A 28 25.11 -25.97 -30.75
C ARG A 28 25.41 -24.50 -30.45
N PRO A 29 26.54 -24.17 -29.81
CA PRO A 29 26.91 -22.80 -29.46
C PRO A 29 26.99 -21.80 -30.62
N SER A 30 27.00 -22.28 -31.86
CA SER A 30 26.96 -21.47 -33.07
C SER A 30 25.54 -21.06 -33.51
N SER A 31 24.50 -21.47 -32.76
CA SER A 31 23.11 -21.11 -33.01
C SER A 31 22.65 -20.04 -32.03
N ASP A 32 21.96 -19.02 -32.54
CA ASP A 32 21.43 -17.88 -31.76
C ASP A 32 20.40 -18.33 -30.70
N MET A 33 19.79 -19.50 -30.91
CA MET A 33 18.88 -20.16 -29.96
C MET A 33 19.59 -20.88 -28.81
N PHE A 34 20.91 -21.08 -28.86
CA PHE A 34 21.67 -21.65 -27.75
C PHE A 34 21.98 -20.63 -26.65
N TRP A 35 22.06 -19.33 -27.02
CA TRP A 35 22.37 -18.23 -26.10
C TRP A 35 21.15 -17.40 -25.68
N SER A 36 19.96 -17.73 -26.18
CA SER A 36 18.73 -17.11 -25.71
C SER A 36 18.43 -17.58 -24.29
N GLN A 37 18.53 -16.65 -23.35
CA GLN A 37 18.33 -16.94 -21.93
C GLN A 37 16.93 -17.47 -21.63
N ASP A 38 15.91 -16.96 -22.34
CA ASP A 38 14.54 -17.45 -22.25
C ASP A 38 14.44 -18.93 -22.69
N PHE A 39 15.21 -19.36 -23.71
CA PHE A 39 15.24 -20.76 -24.14
C PHE A 39 16.01 -21.65 -23.17
N VAL A 40 17.12 -21.17 -22.59
CA VAL A 40 17.89 -21.91 -21.59
C VAL A 40 17.10 -22.05 -20.29
N ASP A 41 16.34 -21.02 -19.91
CA ASP A 41 15.48 -21.02 -18.73
C ASP A 41 14.28 -21.94 -18.94
N ASP A 42 13.63 -21.89 -20.11
CA ASP A 42 12.56 -22.83 -20.48
C ASP A 42 13.06 -24.28 -20.54
N TRP A 43 14.25 -24.51 -21.12
CA TRP A 43 14.85 -25.85 -21.20
C TRP A 43 15.23 -26.39 -19.82
N ASN A 44 15.76 -25.53 -18.95
CA ASN A 44 16.05 -25.87 -17.57
C ASN A 44 14.74 -26.15 -16.80
N ASP A 45 13.72 -25.31 -16.90
CA ASP A 45 12.44 -25.50 -16.22
C ASP A 45 11.72 -26.76 -16.67
N GLU A 46 11.84 -27.12 -17.95
CA GLU A 46 11.25 -28.33 -18.52
C GLU A 46 11.99 -29.61 -18.08
N HIS A 47 13.31 -29.54 -17.92
CA HIS A 47 14.14 -30.71 -17.58
C HIS A 47 14.62 -30.74 -16.12
N SER A 48 14.28 -29.71 -15.31
CA SER A 48 14.64 -29.63 -13.90
C SER A 48 13.78 -30.61 -13.09
N PRO A 49 14.38 -31.51 -12.31
CA PRO A 49 13.64 -32.51 -11.54
C PRO A 49 12.68 -31.84 -10.54
N ARG A 50 11.36 -31.96 -10.76
CA ARG A 50 10.34 -31.39 -9.86
C ARG A 50 10.42 -32.07 -8.48
N LYS A 51 10.60 -31.27 -7.44
CA LYS A 51 10.68 -31.73 -6.05
C LYS A 51 9.27 -32.05 -5.54
N GLN A 52 8.89 -33.33 -5.52
CA GLN A 52 7.68 -33.80 -4.86
C GLN A 52 7.82 -33.62 -3.35
N LEU A 53 6.94 -32.82 -2.74
CA LEU A 53 6.98 -32.57 -1.30
C LEU A 53 6.19 -33.60 -0.47
N PHE A 54 5.49 -34.55 -1.08
CA PHE A 54 4.83 -35.69 -0.41
C PHE A 54 4.73 -36.88 -1.38
N PRO A 55 5.08 -38.13 -0.99
CA PRO A 55 5.00 -39.28 -1.88
C PRO A 55 3.63 -39.99 -1.84
N ASP A 56 3.16 -40.26 -3.06
CA ASP A 56 2.31 -41.34 -3.58
C ASP A 56 0.85 -41.51 -3.15
N ALA A 57 -0.05 -41.43 -4.14
CA ALA A 57 -0.84 -42.59 -4.56
C ALA A 57 -1.50 -42.36 -5.95
N ALA A 58 -1.27 -43.32 -6.85
CA ALA A 58 -2.09 -43.69 -8.02
C ALA A 58 -2.27 -42.60 -9.11
N ALA A 59 -1.40 -42.52 -10.12
CA ALA A 59 -1.30 -43.46 -11.25
C ALA A 59 -2.59 -43.62 -12.07
N SER A 60 -2.42 -43.50 -13.39
CA SER A 60 -3.39 -43.78 -14.47
C SER A 60 -4.34 -42.59 -14.71
N ARG A 61 -4.48 -42.00 -15.89
CA ARG A 61 -4.41 -42.48 -17.29
C ARG A 61 -4.29 -41.21 -18.16
N SER A 62 -3.18 -41.02 -18.87
CA SER A 62 -3.00 -41.42 -20.27
C SER A 62 -3.74 -40.56 -21.30
N LYS A 63 -2.95 -39.95 -22.19
CA LYS A 63 -3.23 -39.55 -23.59
C LYS A 63 -3.92 -38.18 -23.82
N SER A 64 -3.09 -37.15 -23.99
CA SER A 64 -3.26 -36.10 -25.02
C SER A 64 -3.14 -36.75 -26.44
N PRO A 65 -3.34 -36.06 -27.59
CA PRO A 65 -3.57 -34.62 -27.82
C PRO A 65 -4.68 -34.32 -28.87
N THR A 66 -5.06 -33.07 -29.13
CA THR A 66 -4.68 -32.36 -30.37
C THR A 66 -4.87 -30.85 -30.20
N LYS A 67 -3.81 -30.13 -30.60
CA LYS A 67 -3.67 -28.67 -30.67
C LYS A 67 -4.60 -28.05 -31.74
N GLN A 68 -5.16 -26.88 -31.44
CA GLN A 68 -5.18 -25.75 -32.37
C GLN A 68 -4.47 -24.56 -31.71
N GLY A 69 -3.80 -23.74 -32.53
CA GLY A 69 -2.81 -22.74 -32.13
C GLY A 69 -3.35 -21.52 -31.38
N PRO A 70 -2.44 -20.67 -30.86
CA PRO A 70 -2.71 -19.70 -29.82
C PRO A 70 -3.19 -18.34 -30.39
N GLU A 71 -4.25 -17.81 -29.78
CA GLU A 71 -4.71 -16.43 -29.95
C GLU A 71 -3.71 -15.41 -29.39
N ARG A 72 -3.61 -14.25 -30.06
CA ARG A 72 -2.87 -13.03 -29.68
C ARG A 72 -3.39 -12.35 -28.39
N ARG A 73 -3.26 -12.95 -27.19
CA ARG A 73 -3.95 -12.44 -25.98
C ARG A 73 -3.20 -11.94 -24.72
N PRO A 74 -1.86 -11.94 -24.54
CA PRO A 74 -1.30 -11.48 -23.24
C PRO A 74 -1.07 -9.96 -23.11
N GLU A 75 -0.70 -9.23 -24.17
CA GLU A 75 -0.39 -7.78 -24.05
C GLU A 75 -1.65 -6.91 -23.87
N ILE A 76 -2.73 -7.22 -24.59
CA ILE A 76 -4.01 -6.53 -24.45
C ILE A 76 -4.56 -6.76 -23.03
N ALA A 77 -4.49 -7.99 -22.51
CA ALA A 77 -4.97 -8.31 -21.17
C ALA A 77 -4.23 -7.54 -20.06
N THR A 78 -2.91 -7.34 -20.18
CA THR A 78 -2.14 -6.56 -19.20
C THR A 78 -2.36 -5.05 -19.34
N ALA A 79 -2.54 -4.52 -20.55
CA ALA A 79 -2.89 -3.12 -20.77
C ALA A 79 -4.30 -2.79 -20.28
N VAL A 80 -5.29 -3.66 -20.58
CA VAL A 80 -6.67 -3.55 -20.12
C VAL A 80 -6.75 -3.65 -18.59
N LYS A 81 -6.01 -4.58 -17.97
CA LYS A 81 -5.92 -4.67 -16.50
C LYS A 81 -5.36 -3.38 -15.88
N ARG A 82 -4.31 -2.80 -16.47
CA ARG A 82 -3.73 -1.53 -16.00
C ARG A 82 -4.68 -0.33 -16.16
N GLN A 83 -5.48 -0.32 -17.22
CA GLN A 83 -6.49 0.72 -17.43
C GLN A 83 -7.62 0.58 -16.40
N SER A 84 -8.14 -0.64 -16.22
CA SER A 84 -9.16 -0.96 -15.22
C SER A 84 -8.69 -0.59 -13.80
N ASP A 85 -7.46 -0.94 -13.41
CA ASP A 85 -6.88 -0.57 -12.11
C ASP A 85 -6.79 0.96 -11.93
N ARG A 86 -6.52 1.70 -13.01
CA ARG A 86 -6.43 3.17 -12.96
C ARG A 86 -7.80 3.83 -12.86
N GLU A 87 -8.79 3.28 -13.55
CA GLU A 87 -10.18 3.73 -13.49
C GLU A 87 -10.79 3.44 -12.12
N ALA A 88 -10.58 2.23 -11.58
CA ALA A 88 -11.00 1.86 -10.23
C ALA A 88 -10.40 2.80 -9.18
N LYS A 89 -9.10 3.11 -9.28
CA LYS A 89 -8.46 4.09 -8.38
C LYS A 89 -9.05 5.48 -8.53
N ARG A 90 -9.34 5.94 -9.74
CA ARG A 90 -9.98 7.26 -9.97
C ARG A 90 -11.39 7.31 -9.41
N ALA A 91 -12.15 6.23 -9.58
CA ALA A 91 -13.50 6.11 -9.03
C ALA A 91 -13.46 6.14 -7.50
N PHE A 92 -12.56 5.36 -6.89
CA PHE A 92 -12.34 5.38 -5.45
C PHE A 92 -11.93 6.77 -4.95
N GLU A 93 -10.94 7.42 -5.57
CA GLU A 93 -10.52 8.78 -5.19
C GLU A 93 -11.66 9.80 -5.27
N LYS A 94 -12.63 9.61 -6.18
CA LYS A 94 -13.82 10.47 -6.31
C LYS A 94 -14.83 10.24 -5.19
N SER A 95 -15.01 9.01 -4.73
CA SER A 95 -16.05 8.63 -3.74
C SER A 95 -15.53 8.43 -2.32
N LYS A 96 -14.21 8.37 -2.10
CA LYS A 96 -13.61 7.96 -0.81
C LYS A 96 -14.05 8.82 0.38
N HIS A 97 -14.29 10.11 0.21
CA HIS A 97 -14.73 10.98 1.31
C HIS A 97 -16.16 10.64 1.75
N GLU A 98 -17.07 10.50 0.80
CA GLU A 98 -18.46 10.10 1.05
C GLU A 98 -18.53 8.69 1.65
N LEU A 99 -17.73 7.77 1.13
CA LEU A 99 -17.63 6.41 1.66
C LEU A 99 -17.13 6.40 3.11
N ALA A 100 -16.14 7.24 3.43
CA ALA A 100 -15.61 7.39 4.78
C ALA A 100 -16.67 7.92 5.77
N GLU A 101 -17.42 8.95 5.37
CA GLU A 101 -18.49 9.54 6.19
C GLU A 101 -19.63 8.56 6.44
N LYS A 102 -20.11 7.89 5.38
CA LYS A 102 -21.15 6.86 5.47
C LYS A 102 -20.72 5.74 6.41
N PHE A 103 -19.50 5.24 6.24
CA PHE A 103 -19.01 4.14 7.06
C PHE A 103 -18.78 4.55 8.52
N LEU A 104 -18.32 5.77 8.78
CA LEU A 104 -18.20 6.29 10.15
C LEU A 104 -19.57 6.39 10.85
N HIS A 105 -20.59 6.87 10.13
CA HIS A 105 -21.96 6.93 10.65
C HIS A 105 -22.53 5.53 10.92
N GLU A 106 -22.29 4.59 10.03
CA GLU A 106 -22.68 3.18 10.17
C GLU A 106 -21.99 2.52 11.38
N LEU A 107 -20.69 2.74 11.57
CA LEU A 107 -19.95 2.30 12.74
C LEU A 107 -20.58 2.81 14.04
N ASP A 108 -20.89 4.11 14.13
CA ASP A 108 -21.53 4.66 15.33
C ASP A 108 -22.91 4.05 15.57
N THR A 109 -23.70 3.87 14.49
CA THR A 109 -25.04 3.30 14.58
C THR A 109 -25.00 1.85 15.06
N VAL A 110 -24.16 1.02 14.45
CA VAL A 110 -24.12 -0.44 14.71
C VAL A 110 -23.39 -0.76 16.01
N ILE A 111 -22.27 -0.09 16.29
CA ILE A 111 -21.35 -0.47 17.37
C ILE A 111 -21.70 0.26 18.66
N THR A 112 -21.99 1.56 18.56
CA THR A 112 -22.18 2.44 19.71
C THR A 112 -23.60 2.98 19.84
N LYS A 113 -24.52 2.55 18.96
CA LYS A 113 -25.95 2.94 18.97
C LYS A 113 -26.16 4.46 18.96
N GLY A 114 -25.35 5.16 18.16
CA GLY A 114 -25.38 6.63 18.04
C GLY A 114 -24.79 7.38 19.24
N LYS A 115 -24.14 6.69 20.19
CA LYS A 115 -23.57 7.32 21.38
C LYS A 115 -22.40 8.25 21.02
N MET A 116 -21.61 7.94 19.99
CA MET A 116 -20.49 8.81 19.58
C MET A 116 -21.00 10.14 19.02
N ALA A 117 -22.00 10.10 18.14
CA ALA A 117 -22.68 11.29 17.63
C ALA A 117 -23.29 12.11 18.76
N LYS A 118 -23.98 11.47 19.72
CA LYS A 118 -24.54 12.18 20.90
C LYS A 118 -23.47 12.89 21.73
N LEU A 119 -22.33 12.24 21.99
CA LEU A 119 -21.23 12.83 22.78
C LEU A 119 -20.52 13.99 22.05
N THR A 120 -20.49 13.96 20.73
CA THR A 120 -19.80 14.95 19.87
C THR A 120 -20.73 15.97 19.23
N ALA A 121 -22.05 15.87 19.42
CA ALA A 121 -23.04 16.77 18.81
C ALA A 121 -22.73 18.25 19.11
N SER A 122 -22.33 18.55 20.35
CA SER A 122 -22.01 19.93 20.78
C SER A 122 -20.70 20.49 20.21
N THR A 123 -19.91 19.69 19.50
CA THR A 123 -18.61 20.04 18.92
C THR A 123 -18.54 19.79 17.41
N GLY A 124 -19.70 19.53 16.78
CA GLY A 124 -19.83 19.33 15.34
C GLY A 124 -19.57 17.90 14.87
N GLY A 125 -19.68 16.90 15.76
CA GLY A 125 -19.50 15.49 15.41
C GLY A 125 -18.03 15.04 15.39
N VAL A 126 -17.81 13.76 15.06
CA VAL A 126 -16.47 13.23 14.79
C VAL A 126 -16.03 13.70 13.41
N ARG A 127 -14.98 14.52 13.33
CA ARG A 127 -14.50 15.07 12.05
C ARG A 127 -13.53 14.12 11.35
N LEU A 128 -13.69 13.94 10.03
CA LEU A 128 -12.71 13.25 9.18
C LEU A 128 -11.74 14.28 8.59
N VAL A 129 -10.44 14.09 8.82
CA VAL A 129 -9.38 15.03 8.38
C VAL A 129 -8.40 14.31 7.47
N TRP A 130 -8.41 14.63 6.19
CA TRP A 130 -7.49 14.05 5.22
C TRP A 130 -6.13 14.79 5.21
N SER A 131 -5.04 14.02 5.35
CA SER A 131 -3.70 14.55 5.60
C SER A 131 -2.66 13.98 4.65
N ASN A 132 -1.88 14.89 4.05
CA ASN A 132 -0.69 14.56 3.26
C ASN A 132 0.58 14.40 4.13
N LYS A 133 0.47 14.66 5.45
CA LYS A 133 1.61 14.62 6.39
C LYS A 133 1.88 13.21 6.92
N LEU A 134 0.85 12.36 6.95
CA LEU A 134 0.97 10.97 7.36
C LEU A 134 1.69 10.14 6.28
N LYS A 135 2.96 9.79 6.53
CA LYS A 135 3.81 9.06 5.57
C LYS A 135 4.03 7.59 5.94
N THR A 136 3.81 7.24 7.21
CA THR A 136 4.13 5.93 7.80
C THR A 136 2.96 5.30 8.56
N THR A 137 1.86 6.03 8.75
CA THR A 137 0.65 5.57 9.47
C THR A 137 -0.56 5.92 8.62
N ALA A 138 -1.53 5.02 8.51
CA ALA A 138 -2.68 5.20 7.62
C ALA A 138 -3.78 6.08 8.24
N GLY A 139 -3.88 6.12 9.56
CA GLY A 139 -4.79 7.00 10.28
C GLY A 139 -4.30 7.31 11.69
N ARG A 140 -4.97 8.27 12.34
CA ARG A 140 -4.80 8.63 13.76
C ARG A 140 -6.11 9.16 14.34
N ALA A 141 -6.54 8.59 15.46
CA ALA A 141 -7.59 9.15 16.28
C ALA A 141 -7.08 10.27 17.19
N HIS A 142 -7.77 11.40 17.19
CA HIS A 142 -7.53 12.52 18.09
C HIS A 142 -8.78 12.77 18.93
N TRP A 143 -8.62 12.81 20.25
CA TRP A 143 -9.70 13.13 21.17
C TRP A 143 -9.23 14.10 22.27
N LYS A 144 -10.08 15.08 22.58
CA LYS A 144 -9.93 16.00 23.71
C LYS A 144 -11.27 16.13 24.42
N GLY A 145 -11.31 15.78 25.71
CA GLY A 145 -12.45 16.05 26.59
C GLY A 145 -12.24 17.35 27.35
N GLU A 146 -13.12 18.33 27.14
CA GLU A 146 -13.18 19.56 27.94
C GLU A 146 -14.22 19.38 29.05
N ARG A 147 -13.81 19.49 30.31
CA ARG A 147 -14.75 19.45 31.45
C ARG A 147 -15.40 20.81 31.60
N LEU A 148 -16.72 20.87 31.44
CA LEU A 148 -17.48 22.08 31.77
C LEU A 148 -17.64 22.13 33.29
N ARG A 149 -17.26 23.26 33.88
CA ARG A 149 -17.63 23.56 35.26
C ARG A 149 -19.14 23.83 35.29
N ALA A 150 -19.83 23.28 36.30
CA ALA A 150 -21.20 23.67 36.55
C ALA A 150 -21.22 25.18 36.80
N ALA A 151 -22.07 25.92 36.08
CA ALA A 151 -22.32 27.31 36.39
C ALA A 151 -22.92 27.36 37.80
N VAL A 152 -22.20 27.99 38.73
CA VAL A 152 -22.78 28.32 40.03
C VAL A 152 -23.83 29.40 39.75
N PRO A 153 -25.11 29.20 40.11
CA PRO A 153 -26.10 30.26 39.99
C PRO A 153 -25.67 31.41 40.91
N GLU A 154 -25.41 32.59 40.36
CA GLU A 154 -25.24 33.81 41.16
C GLU A 154 -26.54 34.04 41.94
N GLY A 155 -26.49 33.84 43.27
CA GLY A 155 -27.62 34.06 44.18
C GLY A 155 -28.10 32.85 44.99
N ALA A 156 -27.49 31.67 44.88
CA ALA A 156 -27.87 30.52 45.70
C ALA A 156 -27.38 30.66 47.16
N THR A 157 -28.31 30.88 48.09
CA THR A 157 -28.07 30.84 49.54
C THR A 157 -27.79 29.41 50.01
N PRO A 158 -26.95 29.21 51.05
CA PRO A 158 -26.40 27.89 51.39
C PRO A 158 -27.30 27.03 52.28
N THR A 159 -28.63 27.18 52.25
CA THR A 159 -29.49 26.60 53.30
C THR A 159 -30.43 25.46 52.89
N ASP A 160 -30.67 25.19 51.61
CA ASP A 160 -31.58 24.09 51.20
C ASP A 160 -30.91 23.03 50.31
N ALA A 161 -29.66 22.66 50.63
CA ALA A 161 -28.89 21.66 49.88
C ALA A 161 -29.26 20.20 50.19
N ASN A 162 -30.47 19.93 50.69
CA ASN A 162 -30.92 18.57 50.97
C ASN A 162 -32.39 18.36 50.56
N SER A 163 -32.67 18.49 49.27
CA SER A 163 -33.86 17.89 48.67
C SER A 163 -33.53 17.37 47.26
N SER A 164 -33.65 16.04 47.16
CA SER A 164 -33.54 15.19 45.99
C SER A 164 -33.72 15.85 44.62
N SER A 165 -32.67 15.78 43.80
CA SER A 165 -32.84 15.50 42.37
C SER A 165 -31.93 14.34 41.98
N THR A 166 -32.59 13.23 41.67
CA THR A 166 -32.06 11.99 41.15
C THR A 166 -31.34 12.20 39.81
N THR A 167 -30.17 11.56 39.71
CA THR A 167 -29.39 11.21 38.50
C THR A 167 -28.70 12.33 37.70
N ASP A 168 -27.38 12.15 37.51
CA ASP A 168 -26.47 12.87 36.62
C ASP A 168 -25.81 14.17 37.09
N ASN A 169 -25.23 14.15 38.30
CA ASN A 169 -24.13 15.05 38.66
C ASN A 169 -22.78 14.61 38.06
N LYS A 170 -22.78 14.07 36.82
CA LYS A 170 -21.54 13.78 36.08
C LYS A 170 -21.10 15.09 35.41
N PRO A 171 -19.85 15.56 35.61
CA PRO A 171 -19.39 16.79 34.97
C PRO A 171 -19.57 16.66 33.45
N ARG A 172 -20.39 17.55 32.87
CA ARG A 172 -20.68 17.56 31.44
C ARG A 172 -19.36 17.79 30.71
N CYS A 173 -18.98 16.83 29.86
CA CYS A 173 -17.76 16.92 29.07
C CYS A 173 -18.13 17.24 27.62
N ARG A 174 -17.50 18.26 27.03
CA ARG A 174 -17.53 18.46 25.57
C ARG A 174 -16.44 17.62 24.95
N HIS A 175 -16.82 16.72 24.05
CA HIS A 175 -15.88 15.82 23.39
C HIS A 175 -15.52 16.38 22.02
N HIS A 176 -14.28 16.80 21.82
CA HIS A 176 -13.75 17.12 20.50
C HIS A 176 -13.06 15.86 19.96
N ALA A 177 -13.56 15.32 18.85
CA ALA A 177 -13.02 14.11 18.25
C ALA A 177 -12.77 14.30 16.76
N SER A 178 -11.68 13.73 16.26
CA SER A 178 -11.40 13.66 14.83
C SER A 178 -10.57 12.43 14.47
N ILE A 179 -10.79 11.89 13.29
CA ILE A 179 -9.97 10.84 12.68
C ILE A 179 -9.16 11.48 11.55
N GLU A 180 -7.84 11.51 11.72
CA GLU A 180 -6.92 11.91 10.65
C GLU A 180 -6.65 10.71 9.74
N LEU A 181 -6.78 10.87 8.44
CA LEU A 181 -6.62 9.82 7.42
C LEU A 181 -5.51 10.19 6.44
N ALA A 182 -4.68 9.21 6.08
CA ALA A 182 -3.52 9.42 5.22
C ALA A 182 -3.87 9.33 3.73
N GLU A 183 -3.91 10.49 3.07
CA GLU A 183 -4.28 10.64 1.65
C GLU A 183 -3.53 9.69 0.72
N LYS A 184 -2.22 9.49 0.95
CA LYS A 184 -1.34 8.72 0.05
C LYS A 184 -1.22 7.25 0.41
N ILE A 185 -1.76 6.85 1.56
CA ILE A 185 -1.65 5.48 2.06
C ILE A 185 -2.96 4.74 1.85
N ILE A 186 -4.09 5.44 1.90
CA ILE A 186 -5.41 4.88 1.67
C ILE A 186 -5.71 4.94 0.17
N ASP A 187 -5.36 3.89 -0.56
CA ASP A 187 -5.46 3.80 -2.02
C ASP A 187 -6.57 2.85 -2.53
N ASP A 188 -7.32 2.24 -1.62
CA ASP A 188 -8.42 1.31 -1.90
C ASP A 188 -9.48 1.33 -0.77
N GLU A 189 -10.68 0.81 -1.07
CA GLU A 189 -11.82 0.78 -0.16
C GLU A 189 -11.61 -0.12 1.05
N ASP A 190 -11.07 -1.32 0.86
CA ASP A 190 -10.80 -2.28 1.95
C ASP A 190 -9.92 -1.64 3.03
N ARG A 191 -8.88 -0.92 2.60
CA ARG A 191 -7.99 -0.19 3.48
C ARG A 191 -8.69 0.97 4.16
N LEU A 192 -9.53 1.73 3.45
CA LEU A 192 -10.30 2.83 4.03
C LEU A 192 -11.16 2.34 5.20
N VAL A 193 -11.96 1.30 4.97
CA VAL A 193 -12.88 0.77 6.00
C VAL A 193 -12.09 0.19 7.19
N ASN A 194 -11.01 -0.55 6.94
CA ASN A 194 -10.20 -1.12 8.01
C ASN A 194 -9.50 -0.03 8.86
N VAL A 195 -9.02 1.05 8.25
CA VAL A 195 -8.38 2.16 8.96
C VAL A 195 -9.42 2.92 9.79
N ILE A 196 -10.56 3.30 9.20
CA ILE A 196 -11.62 4.01 9.94
C ILE A 196 -12.13 3.15 11.10
N ALA A 197 -12.35 1.85 10.89
CA ALA A 197 -12.75 0.93 11.94
C ALA A 197 -11.75 0.88 13.12
N HIS A 198 -10.45 0.87 12.83
CA HIS A 198 -9.41 0.91 13.85
C HIS A 198 -9.40 2.23 14.62
N GLU A 199 -9.40 3.37 13.92
CA GLU A 199 -9.39 4.68 14.55
C GLU A 199 -10.69 4.95 15.32
N PHE A 200 -11.82 4.42 14.86
CA PHE A 200 -13.08 4.45 15.59
C PHE A 200 -13.02 3.67 16.90
N CYS A 201 -12.37 2.50 16.92
CA CYS A 201 -12.16 1.74 18.16
C CYS A 201 -11.35 2.54 19.19
N HIS A 202 -10.37 3.33 18.74
CA HIS A 202 -9.66 4.26 19.62
C HIS A 202 -10.59 5.31 20.21
N LEU A 203 -11.39 5.97 19.39
CA LEU A 203 -12.35 6.98 19.87
C LEU A 203 -13.37 6.39 20.85
N ALA A 204 -13.93 5.20 20.56
CA ALA A 204 -14.84 4.50 21.46
C ALA A 204 -14.17 4.16 22.80
N ASN A 205 -12.92 3.68 22.77
CA ASN A 205 -12.13 3.40 23.96
C ASN A 205 -11.93 4.65 24.84
N PHE A 206 -11.62 5.78 24.20
CA PHE A 206 -11.41 7.07 24.90
C PHE A 206 -12.71 7.65 25.46
N MET A 207 -13.76 7.70 24.64
CA MET A 207 -14.98 8.46 24.94
C MET A 207 -16.04 7.65 25.69
N ILE A 208 -16.15 6.35 25.42
CA ILE A 208 -17.19 5.49 25.97
C ILE A 208 -16.64 4.68 27.14
N SER A 209 -15.51 3.98 26.94
CA SER A 209 -14.87 3.21 28.02
C SER A 209 -14.09 4.11 29.00
N GLY A 210 -13.81 5.37 28.64
CA GLY A 210 -13.14 6.33 29.52
C GLY A 210 -11.65 6.04 29.74
N VAL A 211 -11.03 5.21 28.90
CA VAL A 211 -9.62 4.82 29.00
C VAL A 211 -8.76 5.92 28.38
N THR A 212 -8.38 6.93 29.14
CA THR A 212 -7.68 8.12 28.59
C THR A 212 -6.16 7.98 28.52
N SER A 213 -5.59 6.89 29.03
CA SER A 213 -4.14 6.67 29.05
C SER A 213 -3.64 6.04 27.74
N ASN A 214 -2.64 6.67 27.10
CA ASN A 214 -2.02 6.14 25.88
C ASN A 214 -1.31 4.79 26.11
N ALA A 215 -0.87 4.50 27.34
CA ALA A 215 -0.28 3.22 27.71
C ALA A 215 -1.26 2.03 27.53
N GLN A 216 -2.57 2.30 27.52
CA GLN A 216 -3.64 1.31 27.34
C GLN A 216 -4.42 1.51 26.03
N ALA A 217 -3.87 2.23 25.05
CA ALA A 217 -4.56 2.53 23.79
C ALA A 217 -5.06 1.27 23.05
N HIS A 218 -4.38 0.13 23.22
CA HIS A 218 -4.76 -1.19 22.69
C HIS A 218 -4.99 -2.25 23.80
N GLY A 219 -5.44 -1.80 24.98
CA GLY A 219 -5.72 -2.64 26.15
C GLY A 219 -6.96 -3.53 26.00
N ARG A 220 -7.48 -4.04 27.12
CA ARG A 220 -8.66 -4.93 27.15
C ARG A 220 -9.88 -4.32 26.44
N GLU A 221 -10.19 -3.08 26.79
CA GLU A 221 -11.34 -2.34 26.26
C GLU A 221 -11.23 -2.13 24.74
N PHE A 222 -10.07 -1.70 24.24
CA PHE A 222 -9.83 -1.63 22.79
C PHE A 222 -10.05 -2.97 22.10
N LYS A 223 -9.52 -4.07 22.66
CA LYS A 223 -9.69 -5.40 22.07
C LYS A 223 -11.16 -5.83 22.03
N ALA A 224 -11.95 -5.45 23.04
CA ALA A 224 -13.39 -5.70 23.05
C ALA A 224 -14.09 -4.95 21.91
N TRP A 225 -13.82 -3.65 21.75
CA TRP A 225 -14.33 -2.84 20.64
C TRP A 225 -13.89 -3.40 19.28
N ALA A 226 -12.60 -3.71 19.13
CA ALA A 226 -12.04 -4.28 17.91
C ALA A 226 -12.72 -5.61 17.54
N ALA A 227 -12.97 -6.47 18.51
CA ALA A 227 -13.67 -7.74 18.28
C ALA A 227 -15.14 -7.52 17.89
N GLN A 228 -15.82 -6.55 18.52
CA GLN A 228 -17.21 -6.20 18.16
C GLN A 228 -17.29 -5.65 16.73
N VAL A 229 -16.42 -4.70 16.38
CA VAL A 229 -16.34 -4.11 15.04
C VAL A 229 -16.01 -5.17 13.99
N SER A 230 -14.98 -5.99 14.24
CA SER A 230 -14.57 -7.03 13.28
C SER A 230 -15.65 -8.09 13.07
N ARG A 231 -16.49 -8.39 14.08
CA ARG A 231 -17.62 -9.31 13.89
C ARG A 231 -18.76 -8.66 13.11
N ALA A 232 -19.09 -7.41 13.42
CA ALA A 232 -20.23 -6.72 12.82
C ALA A 232 -20.03 -6.41 11.32
N PHE A 233 -18.77 -6.21 10.89
CA PHE A 233 -18.42 -5.84 9.52
C PHE A 233 -17.52 -6.87 8.83
N ALA A 234 -17.63 -8.14 9.24
CA ALA A 234 -16.82 -9.23 8.72
C ALA A 234 -17.06 -9.48 7.21
N ASP A 235 -18.30 -9.27 6.77
CA ASP A 235 -18.76 -9.35 5.38
C ASP A 235 -18.02 -8.38 4.45
N ARG A 236 -17.58 -7.24 4.99
CA ARG A 236 -16.79 -6.20 4.28
C ARG A 236 -15.28 -6.37 4.46
N GLY A 237 -14.83 -7.51 5.01
CA GLY A 237 -13.42 -7.77 5.24
C GLY A 237 -12.78 -6.92 6.33
N VAL A 238 -13.57 -6.33 7.24
CA VAL A 238 -13.04 -5.53 8.35
C VAL A 238 -12.44 -6.44 9.41
N ARG A 239 -11.13 -6.25 9.68
CA ARG A 239 -10.43 -6.93 10.76
C ARG A 239 -9.53 -5.96 11.51
N VAL A 240 -10.01 -5.50 12.66
CA VAL A 240 -9.28 -4.56 13.52
C VAL A 240 -8.24 -5.31 14.34
N THR A 241 -6.96 -5.05 14.05
CA THR A 241 -5.82 -5.55 14.83
C THR A 241 -5.24 -4.47 15.72
N THR A 242 -4.47 -4.84 16.76
CA THR A 242 -3.77 -3.87 17.63
C THR A 242 -2.52 -3.27 16.97
N LYS A 243 -1.98 -3.92 15.95
CA LYS A 243 -0.88 -3.38 15.13
C LYS A 243 -1.46 -2.76 13.87
N HIS A 244 -0.92 -1.63 13.44
CA HIS A 244 -1.18 -1.03 12.13
C HIS A 244 -0.40 -1.76 11.02
N SER A 245 -0.52 -3.09 10.94
CA SER A 245 0.23 -3.90 9.98
C SER A 245 -0.47 -3.92 8.63
N TYR A 246 -0.19 -2.91 7.80
CA TYR A 246 -0.58 -2.89 6.39
C TYR A 246 0.65 -2.67 5.50
N ARG A 247 0.66 -3.27 4.31
CA ARG A 247 1.71 -3.00 3.32
C ARG A 247 1.48 -1.60 2.76
N ILE A 248 2.35 -0.64 3.09
CA ILE A 248 2.29 0.72 2.52
C ILE A 248 2.83 0.66 1.09
N ASN A 249 2.00 1.05 0.14
CA ASN A 249 2.34 1.04 -1.27
C ASN A 249 3.14 2.30 -1.65
N PHE A 250 4.46 2.27 -1.48
CA PHE A 250 5.29 3.41 -1.87
C PHE A 250 5.37 3.53 -3.39
N LYS A 251 5.07 4.73 -3.91
CA LYS A 251 5.17 5.04 -5.35
C LYS A 251 6.62 4.98 -5.84
N TYR A 252 7.56 5.39 -5.00
CA TYR A 252 8.98 5.38 -5.30
C TYR A 252 9.75 4.57 -4.26
N VAL A 253 10.53 3.60 -4.72
CA VAL A 253 11.40 2.79 -3.86
C VAL A 253 12.80 2.89 -4.44
N TRP A 254 13.78 3.17 -3.59
CA TRP A 254 15.20 3.22 -3.94
C TRP A 254 15.97 2.24 -3.08
N ARG A 255 17.08 1.73 -3.61
CA ARG A 255 17.98 0.81 -2.92
C ARG A 255 19.39 1.35 -3.03
N CYS A 256 20.14 1.33 -1.93
CA CYS A 256 21.57 1.58 -2.01
C CYS A 256 22.26 0.44 -2.77
N ALA A 257 23.08 0.78 -3.76
CA ALA A 257 23.83 -0.20 -4.55
C ALA A 257 24.88 -0.96 -3.73
N ALA A 258 25.46 -0.32 -2.70
CA ALA A 258 26.50 -0.91 -1.87
C ALA A 258 25.93 -1.72 -0.69
N CYS A 259 25.17 -1.09 0.21
CA CYS A 259 24.68 -1.74 1.44
C CYS A 259 23.25 -2.30 1.34
N GLY A 260 22.55 -2.09 0.23
CA GLY A 260 21.20 -2.62 0.03
C GLY A 260 20.07 -1.92 0.80
N LEU A 261 20.36 -0.89 1.60
CA LEU A 261 19.35 -0.15 2.37
C LEU A 261 18.25 0.43 1.47
N LEU A 262 16.98 0.21 1.84
CA LEU A 262 15.82 0.66 1.10
C LEU A 262 15.32 2.03 1.57
N TYR A 263 15.03 2.90 0.61
CA TYR A 263 14.44 4.22 0.82
C TYR A 263 13.07 4.28 0.14
N ASN A 264 12.03 4.19 0.96
CA ASN A 264 10.64 4.26 0.55
C ASN A 264 10.13 5.71 0.51
N ARG A 265 9.54 6.15 -0.60
CA ARG A 265 9.07 7.52 -0.82
C ARG A 265 7.73 7.57 -1.56
N HIS A 266 6.89 8.51 -1.17
CA HIS A 266 5.59 8.79 -1.82
C HIS A 266 5.70 9.81 -2.97
N SER A 267 6.84 10.48 -3.12
CA SER A 267 7.16 11.41 -4.20
C SER A 267 8.53 11.10 -4.80
N LYS A 268 8.81 11.62 -6.01
CA LYS A 268 10.11 11.50 -6.68
C LYS A 268 11.12 12.48 -6.08
N SER A 269 11.38 12.36 -4.77
CA SER A 269 12.18 13.33 -4.02
C SER A 269 13.67 12.99 -3.94
N ILE A 270 14.07 11.78 -4.35
CA ILE A 270 15.47 11.37 -4.34
C ILE A 270 16.05 11.63 -5.73
N ASP A 271 17.00 12.56 -5.78
CA ASP A 271 17.89 12.78 -6.91
C ASP A 271 19.24 12.08 -6.64
N PRO A 272 19.59 11.01 -7.39
CA PRO A 272 20.86 10.30 -7.21
C PRO A 272 22.10 11.14 -7.45
N SER A 273 22.00 12.28 -8.15
CA SER A 273 23.15 13.18 -8.31
C SER A 273 23.48 13.89 -7.00
N ARG A 274 22.45 14.32 -6.25
CA ARG A 274 22.56 15.11 -5.01
C ARG A 274 22.54 14.27 -3.74
N HIS A 275 21.82 13.15 -3.75
CA HIS A 275 21.60 12.34 -2.55
C HIS A 275 22.42 11.04 -2.61
N ARG A 276 22.86 10.59 -1.44
CA ARG A 276 23.60 9.34 -1.23
C ARG A 276 23.03 8.57 -0.05
N CYS A 277 23.45 7.31 0.09
CA CYS A 277 23.07 6.49 1.23
C CYS A 277 23.55 7.14 2.54
N GLY A 278 22.63 7.33 3.49
CA GLY A 278 22.95 7.88 4.81
C GLY A 278 23.83 6.98 5.69
N VAL A 279 24.02 5.71 5.32
CA VAL A 279 24.85 4.75 6.09
C VAL A 279 26.24 4.60 5.47
N CYS A 280 26.32 4.23 4.18
CA CYS A 280 27.60 3.93 3.52
C CYS A 280 28.03 4.97 2.48
N ARG A 281 27.27 6.06 2.30
CA ARG A 281 27.46 7.09 1.25
C ARG A 281 27.45 6.56 -0.20
N GLY A 282 27.11 5.29 -0.42
CA GLY A 282 26.96 4.70 -1.73
C GLY A 282 25.78 5.25 -2.55
N GLU A 283 25.79 4.96 -3.84
CA GLU A 283 24.77 5.42 -4.79
C GLU A 283 23.40 4.80 -4.54
N LEU A 284 22.34 5.53 -4.92
CA LEU A 284 20.96 5.11 -4.78
C LEU A 284 20.37 4.78 -6.15
N ALA A 285 19.96 3.52 -6.34
CA ALA A 285 19.29 3.04 -7.53
C ALA A 285 17.77 2.99 -7.32
N GLN A 286 16.99 3.49 -8.29
CA GLN A 286 15.53 3.42 -8.22
C GLN A 286 15.07 1.99 -8.54
N ILE A 287 14.23 1.42 -7.68
CA ILE A 287 13.59 0.11 -7.86
C ILE A 287 12.15 0.26 -8.35
N LYS A 288 11.41 1.27 -7.84
CA LYS A 288 10.01 1.52 -8.21
C LYS A 288 9.76 3.00 -8.53
N PRO A 289 8.94 3.31 -9.56
CA PRO A 289 8.76 2.46 -10.74
C PRO A 289 10.12 2.01 -11.26
N ALA A 290 10.18 0.81 -11.84
CA ALA A 290 11.41 0.35 -12.48
C ALA A 290 11.87 1.48 -13.40
N PRO A 291 13.15 1.91 -13.31
CA PRO A 291 13.64 2.96 -14.17
C PRO A 291 13.28 2.50 -15.57
N ALA A 292 12.48 3.30 -16.27
CA ALA A 292 12.37 3.11 -17.70
C ALA A 292 13.83 3.05 -18.14
N LYS A 293 14.28 1.92 -18.68
CA LYS A 293 15.42 1.95 -19.55
C LYS A 293 14.98 2.99 -20.56
N ASN A 294 15.44 4.23 -20.37
CA ASN A 294 15.41 5.18 -21.44
C ASN A 294 15.97 4.32 -22.56
N LYS A 295 15.21 4.16 -23.63
CA LYS A 295 15.83 3.98 -24.93
C LYS A 295 16.66 5.26 -25.14
N LYS A 296 17.71 5.47 -24.34
CA LYS A 296 19.02 5.79 -24.85
C LYS A 296 19.29 4.62 -25.77
N LYS A 297 18.73 4.71 -26.99
CA LYS A 297 19.43 4.27 -28.17
C LYS A 297 20.82 4.82 -27.92
N LYS A 298 21.76 3.95 -27.58
CA LYS A 298 23.14 4.21 -27.94
C LYS A 298 23.06 4.32 -29.45
N THR A 299 22.82 5.52 -29.96
CA THR A 299 23.46 5.88 -31.21
C THR A 299 24.93 5.91 -30.81
N GLU A 300 25.66 4.90 -31.30
CA GLU A 300 27.07 5.11 -31.52
C GLU A 300 27.18 6.41 -32.32
N GLU A 301 28.10 7.27 -31.89
CA GLU A 301 28.40 8.57 -32.49
C GLU A 301 27.37 9.69 -32.25
N GLY A 302 27.68 10.54 -31.26
CA GLY A 302 27.65 12.01 -31.38
C GLY A 302 26.37 12.79 -31.70
N GLU A 303 25.24 12.18 -32.08
CA GLU A 303 24.05 12.94 -32.48
C GLU A 303 23.00 13.07 -31.37
N PRO A 304 22.44 14.28 -31.14
CA PRO A 304 21.37 14.48 -30.17
C PRO A 304 20.11 13.72 -30.60
N ALA A 305 19.48 13.04 -29.63
CA ALA A 305 18.27 12.25 -29.87
C ALA A 305 17.17 13.09 -30.56
N LYS A 306 16.79 12.69 -31.78
CA LYS A 306 15.67 13.32 -32.52
C LYS A 306 14.41 13.26 -31.66
N LEU A 307 13.83 14.44 -31.41
CA LEU A 307 12.57 14.59 -30.66
C LEU A 307 11.44 13.92 -31.47
N SER A 308 10.42 13.39 -30.79
CA SER A 308 9.22 12.91 -31.49
C SER A 308 8.56 14.06 -32.26
N GLY A 309 7.94 13.81 -33.41
CA GLY A 309 7.31 14.87 -34.22
C GLY A 309 6.29 15.71 -33.44
N TYR A 310 5.59 15.11 -32.48
CA TYR A 310 4.73 15.84 -31.55
C TYR A 310 5.51 16.77 -30.60
N GLN A 311 6.68 16.33 -30.13
CA GLN A 311 7.53 17.15 -29.25
C GLN A 311 8.15 18.34 -29.99
N GLU A 312 8.50 18.17 -31.26
CA GLU A 312 8.97 19.27 -32.13
C GLU A 312 7.83 20.26 -32.39
N PHE A 313 6.65 19.75 -32.77
CA PHE A 313 5.46 20.57 -32.97
C PHE A 313 5.10 21.37 -31.71
N VAL A 314 5.02 20.73 -30.55
CA VAL A 314 4.68 21.41 -29.29
C VAL A 314 5.75 22.46 -28.95
N LYS A 315 7.03 22.17 -29.17
CA LYS A 315 8.11 23.15 -28.92
C LYS A 315 7.96 24.39 -29.80
N GLU A 316 7.65 24.21 -31.08
CA GLU A 316 7.47 25.29 -32.03
C GLU A 316 6.21 26.10 -31.74
N GLN A 317 5.06 25.43 -31.57
CA GLN A 317 3.78 26.10 -31.30
C GLN A 317 3.77 26.79 -29.94
N MET A 318 4.42 26.23 -28.93
CA MET A 318 4.51 26.88 -27.61
C MET A 318 5.38 28.14 -27.64
N ARG A 319 6.35 28.24 -28.56
CA ARG A 319 7.13 29.48 -28.76
C ARG A 319 6.24 30.56 -29.38
N LEU A 320 5.60 30.25 -30.50
CA LEU A 320 4.73 31.18 -31.22
C LEU A 320 3.56 31.64 -30.36
N LEU A 321 2.88 30.73 -29.65
CA LEU A 321 1.75 31.07 -28.80
C LEU A 321 2.13 31.91 -27.58
N LYS A 322 3.37 31.80 -27.07
CA LYS A 322 3.86 32.67 -25.98
C LYS A 322 4.21 34.07 -26.48
N GLU A 323 4.72 34.18 -27.70
CA GLU A 323 4.98 35.47 -28.35
C GLU A 323 3.69 36.18 -28.74
N GLU A 324 2.70 35.45 -29.28
CA GLU A 324 1.36 35.96 -29.60
C GLU A 324 0.54 36.30 -28.35
N ASN A 325 0.77 35.60 -27.23
CA ASN A 325 -0.01 35.74 -26.00
C ASN A 325 0.86 35.90 -24.73
N PRO A 326 1.61 37.01 -24.59
CA PRO A 326 2.60 37.19 -23.53
C PRO A 326 2.00 37.31 -22.11
N ARG A 327 0.70 37.58 -21.99
CA ARG A 327 -0.01 37.67 -20.69
C ARG A 327 -0.90 36.46 -20.40
N SER A 328 -0.98 35.48 -21.31
CA SER A 328 -1.86 34.33 -21.12
C SER A 328 -1.24 33.28 -20.21
N PRO A 329 -2.02 32.68 -19.29
CA PRO A 329 -1.53 31.60 -18.44
C PRO A 329 -1.02 30.42 -19.28
N GLN A 330 0.08 29.80 -18.87
CA GLN A 330 0.70 28.67 -19.59
C GLN A 330 -0.26 27.50 -19.87
N LYS A 331 -1.28 27.33 -19.02
CA LYS A 331 -2.33 26.33 -19.21
C LYS A 331 -3.16 26.58 -20.47
N GLU A 332 -3.51 27.83 -20.75
CA GLU A 332 -4.28 28.22 -21.95
C GLU A 332 -3.41 28.12 -23.20
N ILE A 333 -2.14 28.50 -23.11
CA ILE A 333 -1.17 28.35 -24.20
C ILE A 333 -0.98 26.86 -24.56
N MET A 334 -0.88 25.96 -23.58
CA MET A 334 -0.83 24.52 -23.85
C MET A 334 -2.11 23.99 -24.48
N LYS A 335 -3.28 24.52 -24.09
CA LYS A 335 -4.56 24.14 -24.67
C LYS A 335 -4.64 24.57 -26.13
N MET A 336 -4.21 25.79 -26.45
CA MET A 336 -4.11 26.28 -27.83
C MET A 336 -3.12 25.47 -28.66
N ALA A 337 -1.95 25.11 -28.12
CA ALA A 337 -0.99 24.25 -28.81
C ALA A 337 -1.57 22.86 -29.11
N ALA A 338 -2.31 22.29 -28.15
CA ALA A 338 -2.97 20.99 -28.33
C ALA A 338 -4.12 21.05 -29.35
N SER A 339 -4.84 22.16 -29.45
CA SER A 339 -5.87 22.35 -30.49
C SER A 339 -5.30 22.56 -31.90
N ARG A 340 -4.01 22.90 -32.01
CA ARG A 340 -3.32 23.08 -33.30
C ARG A 340 -2.72 21.78 -33.85
N TRP A 341 -2.70 20.69 -33.06
CA TRP A 341 -2.24 19.34 -33.45
C TRP A 341 -3.44 18.48 -33.79
#